data_AF-A0A0F6YKV3-F1
#
_entry.id   AF-A0A0F6YKV3-F1
#
_cell.length_a   1.000
_cell.length_b   1.000
_cell.length_c   1.000
_cell.angle_alpha   90.00
_cell.angle_beta   90.00
_cell.angle_gamma   90.00
#
_symmetry.space_group_name_H-M   'P 1'
#
loop_
_entity.id
_entity.type
_entity.pdbx_description
1 polymer ?
#
loop_
_entity_poly.entity_id
_entity_poly.type
_entity_poly.pdbx_seq_one_letter_code
_entity_poly.pdbx_strand_id
1 'polypeptide(L)'
;MRARSLALLTILVAVGALAVMFFFTRQDDRTRNDALLFLDRYQGLDIDDPIEERRERVDALDALPFGSDDVERVRDRCVEAHRLLIVAEERGAEARAIFERETDHGRIEESALSTEARASIEAALAESNEALPRAREQLRTCMDDARRLEVRFQPRRRSER
;
A
#
# COMPACT_ATOMS: atom_id res chain seq x y z
N MET A 1 -36.97 41.23 -29.38
CA MET A 1 -36.72 39.79 -29.09
C MET A 1 -35.25 39.45 -28.77
N ARG A 2 -34.24 40.15 -29.32
CA ARG A 2 -32.81 39.84 -29.09
C ARG A 2 -32.31 39.97 -27.64
N ALA A 3 -32.89 40.86 -26.82
CA ALA A 3 -32.46 41.06 -25.44
C ALA A 3 -32.76 39.86 -24.50
N ARG A 4 -33.82 39.09 -24.78
CA ARG A 4 -34.18 37.91 -23.96
C ARG A 4 -33.24 36.72 -24.20
N SER A 5 -32.74 36.56 -25.42
CA SER A 5 -31.79 35.50 -25.79
C SER A 5 -30.39 35.75 -25.20
N LEU A 6 -29.96 37.00 -25.10
CA LEU A 6 -28.68 37.37 -24.48
C LEU A 6 -28.68 37.13 -22.97
N ALA A 7 -29.78 37.46 -22.27
CA ALA A 7 -29.90 37.25 -20.83
C ALA A 7 -29.97 35.76 -20.43
N LEU A 8 -30.60 34.91 -21.24
CA LEU A 8 -30.65 33.47 -21.00
C LEU A 8 -29.27 32.80 -21.15
N LEU A 9 -28.47 33.27 -22.11
CA LEU A 9 -27.15 32.70 -22.40
C LEU A 9 -26.13 33.03 -21.29
N THR A 10 -26.17 34.26 -20.74
CA THR A 10 -25.32 34.63 -19.59
C THR A 10 -25.69 33.88 -18.31
N ILE A 11 -26.97 33.63 -18.04
CA ILE A 11 -27.40 32.84 -16.88
C ILE A 11 -26.90 31.40 -17.00
N LEU A 12 -27.05 30.77 -18.17
CA LEU A 12 -26.57 29.41 -18.42
C LEU A 12 -25.05 29.28 -18.25
N VAL A 13 -24.27 30.24 -18.77
CA VAL A 13 -22.81 30.23 -18.60
C VAL A 13 -22.41 30.45 -17.14
N ALA A 14 -23.06 31.37 -16.43
CA ALA A 14 -22.78 31.63 -15.02
C ALA A 14 -23.13 30.42 -14.13
N VAL A 15 -24.28 29.78 -14.36
CA VAL A 15 -24.70 28.57 -13.63
C VAL A 15 -23.78 27.39 -13.96
N GLY A 16 -23.40 27.21 -15.23
CA GLY A 16 -22.43 26.19 -15.63
C GLY A 16 -21.06 26.39 -14.96
N ALA A 17 -20.55 27.63 -14.95
CA ALA A 17 -19.29 27.96 -14.29
C ALA A 17 -19.34 27.74 -12.77
N LEU A 18 -20.43 28.15 -12.11
CA LEU A 18 -20.65 27.92 -10.67
C LEU A 18 -20.75 26.42 -10.35
N ALA A 19 -21.48 25.64 -11.15
CA ALA A 19 -21.57 24.20 -10.96
C ALA A 19 -20.19 23.53 -11.08
N VAL A 20 -19.43 23.86 -12.12
CA VAL A 20 -18.07 23.34 -12.32
C VAL A 20 -17.16 23.69 -11.13
N MET A 21 -17.18 24.94 -10.67
CA MET A 21 -16.38 25.38 -9.52
C MET A 21 -16.76 24.62 -8.24
N PHE A 22 -18.05 24.35 -8.02
CA PHE A 22 -18.55 23.61 -6.86
C PHE A 22 -18.20 22.11 -6.89
N PHE A 23 -18.15 21.50 -8.09
CA PHE A 23 -17.70 20.12 -8.25
C PHE A 23 -16.20 19.98 -7.95
N PHE A 24 -15.37 20.93 -8.41
CA PHE A 24 -13.93 20.89 -8.16
C PHE A 24 -13.55 21.04 -6.68
N THR A 25 -14.22 21.93 -5.94
CA THR A 25 -13.91 22.11 -4.50
C THR A 25 -14.33 20.90 -3.66
N ARG A 26 -15.50 20.30 -3.95
CA ARG A 26 -16.00 19.13 -3.21
C ARG A 26 -15.17 17.87 -3.47
N GLN A 27 -14.61 17.73 -4.68
CA GLN A 27 -13.72 16.61 -5.02
C GLN A 27 -12.37 16.70 -4.28
N ASP A 28 -11.85 17.91 -4.08
CA ASP A 28 -10.59 18.12 -3.36
C ASP A 28 -10.73 17.81 -1.86
N ASP A 29 -11.84 18.22 -1.23
CA ASP A 29 -12.14 17.89 0.17
C ASP A 29 -12.31 16.37 0.40
N ARG A 30 -13.01 15.68 -0.52
CA ARG A 30 -13.16 14.21 -0.44
C ARG A 30 -11.80 13.51 -0.58
N THR A 31 -11.02 13.89 -1.60
CA THR A 31 -9.68 13.33 -1.82
C THR A 31 -8.77 13.56 -0.63
N ARG A 32 -8.85 14.74 -0.01
CA ARG A 32 -8.09 15.07 1.20
C ARG A 32 -8.46 14.16 2.37
N ASN A 33 -9.75 13.93 2.62
CA ASN A 33 -10.20 13.04 3.70
C ASN A 33 -9.75 11.59 3.45
N ASP A 34 -9.88 11.10 2.22
CA ASP A 34 -9.40 9.78 1.82
C ASP A 34 -7.88 9.65 2.04
N ALA A 35 -7.11 10.67 1.63
CA ALA A 35 -5.66 10.68 1.80
C ALA A 35 -5.25 10.69 3.28
N LEU A 36 -5.93 11.47 4.13
CA LEU A 36 -5.65 11.50 5.57
C LEU A 36 -5.98 10.17 6.25
N LEU A 37 -7.10 9.54 5.88
CA LEU A 37 -7.46 8.21 6.37
C LEU A 37 -6.45 7.15 5.92
N PHE A 38 -6.05 7.18 4.65
CA PHE A 38 -5.00 6.31 4.12
C PHE A 38 -3.69 6.48 4.90
N LEU A 39 -3.21 7.72 5.07
CA LEU A 39 -1.94 8.01 5.74
C LEU A 39 -1.95 7.57 7.21
N ASP A 40 -3.06 7.77 7.92
CA ASP A 40 -3.23 7.31 9.31
C ASP A 40 -3.06 5.79 9.41
N ARG A 41 -3.71 5.03 8.51
CA ARG A 41 -3.62 3.57 8.49
C ARG A 41 -2.26 3.06 8.01
N TYR A 42 -1.70 3.71 6.99
CA TYR A 42 -0.38 3.40 6.47
C TYR A 42 0.73 3.62 7.50
N GLN A 43 0.64 4.67 8.33
CA GLN A 43 1.59 4.90 9.43
C GLN A 43 1.56 3.81 10.50
N GLY A 44 0.46 3.05 10.59
CA GLY A 44 0.36 1.87 11.44
C GLY A 44 0.91 0.59 10.83
N LEU A 45 1.47 0.61 9.61
CA LEU A 45 2.14 -0.55 9.03
C LEU A 45 3.64 -0.52 9.36
N ASP A 46 4.04 -1.31 10.34
CA ASP A 46 5.45 -1.55 10.66
C ASP A 46 5.92 -2.84 9.98
N ILE A 47 7.14 -2.85 9.44
CA ILE A 47 7.75 -4.06 8.88
C ILE A 47 8.34 -4.95 9.97
N ASP A 48 8.56 -4.44 11.18
CA ASP A 48 9.13 -5.21 12.28
C ASP A 48 8.06 -5.91 13.13
N ASP A 49 6.78 -5.62 12.88
CA ASP A 49 5.64 -6.29 13.53
C ASP A 49 5.57 -7.79 13.14
N PRO A 50 5.01 -8.66 14.00
CA PRO A 50 4.79 -10.08 13.67
C PRO A 50 4.03 -10.27 12.36
N ILE A 51 4.35 -11.34 11.60
CA ILE A 51 3.75 -11.61 10.28
C ILE A 51 2.22 -11.57 10.31
N GLU A 52 1.59 -12.23 11.28
CA GLU A 52 0.13 -12.28 11.38
C GLU A 52 -0.48 -10.90 11.68
N GLU A 53 0.13 -10.11 12.56
CA GLU A 53 -0.34 -8.75 12.83
C GLU A 53 -0.22 -7.84 11.61
N ARG A 54 0.88 -7.95 10.85
CA ARG A 54 1.05 -7.21 9.59
C ARG A 54 0.02 -7.61 8.56
N ARG A 55 -0.27 -8.91 8.41
CA ARG A 55 -1.34 -9.40 7.52
C ARG A 55 -2.68 -8.79 7.83
N GLU A 56 -3.09 -8.84 9.09
CA GLU A 56 -4.36 -8.28 9.53
C GLU A 56 -4.46 -6.78 9.20
N ARG A 57 -3.37 -6.02 9.42
CA ARG A 57 -3.35 -4.59 9.10
C ARG A 57 -3.34 -4.31 7.59
N VAL A 58 -2.63 -5.12 6.81
CA VAL A 58 -2.61 -5.01 5.34
C VAL A 58 -3.98 -5.32 4.76
N ASP A 59 -4.64 -6.37 5.22
CA ASP A 59 -5.99 -6.73 4.77
C ASP A 59 -7.03 -5.69 5.23
N ALA A 60 -6.87 -5.15 6.43
CA ALA A 60 -7.69 -4.03 6.89
C ALA A 60 -7.49 -2.76 6.05
N LEU A 61 -6.27 -2.49 5.58
CA LEU A 61 -5.97 -1.38 4.67
C LEU A 61 -6.60 -1.62 3.28
N ASP A 62 -6.47 -2.83 2.74
CA ASP A 62 -7.02 -3.24 1.44
C ASP A 62 -8.56 -3.12 1.40
N ALA A 63 -9.21 -3.46 2.51
CA ALA A 63 -10.66 -3.41 2.64
C ALA A 63 -11.25 -1.98 2.71
N LEU A 64 -10.43 -0.92 2.83
CA LEU A 64 -10.92 0.45 2.96
C LEU A 64 -11.39 0.99 1.61
N PRO A 65 -12.68 1.35 1.45
CA PRO A 65 -13.16 1.97 0.23
C PRO A 65 -12.74 3.44 0.18
N PHE A 66 -11.97 3.82 -0.83
CA PHE A 66 -11.67 5.22 -1.12
C PHE A 66 -12.57 5.75 -2.24
N GLY A 67 -12.91 7.02 -2.17
CA GLY A 67 -13.63 7.72 -3.23
C GLY A 67 -12.73 8.37 -4.27
N SER A 68 -11.44 8.43 -4.01
CA SER A 68 -10.41 8.96 -4.90
C SER A 68 -9.59 7.83 -5.50
N ASP A 69 -9.68 7.69 -6.83
CA ASP A 69 -8.88 6.74 -7.62
C ASP A 69 -7.36 6.92 -7.39
N ASP A 70 -6.93 8.16 -7.11
CA ASP A 70 -5.53 8.46 -6.83
C ASP A 70 -5.08 7.84 -5.50
N VAL A 71 -5.90 7.94 -4.45
CA VAL A 71 -5.60 7.37 -3.12
C VAL A 71 -5.71 5.85 -3.19
N GLU A 72 -6.72 5.33 -3.89
CA GLU A 72 -6.92 3.90 -4.11
C GLU A 72 -5.69 3.25 -4.77
N ARG A 73 -5.18 3.86 -5.85
CA ARG A 73 -3.98 3.37 -6.52
C ARG A 73 -2.74 3.35 -5.61
N VAL A 74 -2.63 4.30 -4.68
CA VAL A 74 -1.54 4.32 -3.69
C VAL A 74 -1.73 3.21 -2.66
N ARG A 75 -2.95 3.02 -2.15
CA ARG A 75 -3.31 1.89 -1.27
C ARG A 75 -2.90 0.58 -1.90
N ASP A 76 -3.32 0.31 -3.12
CA ASP A 76 -3.09 -0.97 -3.79
C ASP A 76 -1.61 -1.29 -3.95
N ARG A 77 -0.79 -0.29 -4.30
CA ARG A 77 0.67 -0.44 -4.39
C ARG A 77 1.30 -0.75 -3.04
N CYS A 78 0.88 -0.05 -1.98
CA CYS A 78 1.38 -0.29 -0.64
C CYS A 78 0.98 -1.68 -0.13
N VAL A 79 -0.28 -2.07 -0.33
CA VAL A 79 -0.79 -3.41 0.00
C VAL A 79 0.02 -4.49 -0.73
N GLU A 80 0.23 -4.34 -2.04
CA GLU A 80 1.04 -5.29 -2.80
C GLU A 80 2.49 -5.37 -2.30
N ALA A 81 3.11 -4.23 -1.98
CA ALA A 81 4.46 -4.19 -1.45
C ALA A 81 4.60 -5.00 -0.14
N HIS A 82 3.66 -4.79 0.80
CA HIS A 82 3.66 -5.51 2.07
C HIS A 82 3.30 -6.99 1.91
N ARG A 83 2.38 -7.34 1.00
CA ARG A 83 2.05 -8.74 0.70
C ARG A 83 3.26 -9.50 0.15
N LEU A 84 4.00 -8.91 -0.78
CA LEU A 84 5.23 -9.50 -1.30
C LEU A 84 6.31 -9.67 -0.22
N LEU A 85 6.42 -8.71 0.70
CA LEU A 85 7.34 -8.81 1.82
C LEU A 85 6.96 -9.96 2.78
N ILE A 86 5.67 -10.08 3.10
CA ILE A 86 5.14 -11.18 3.91
C ILE A 86 5.46 -12.54 3.26
N VAL A 87 5.17 -12.70 1.96
CA VAL A 87 5.49 -13.92 1.23
C VAL A 87 6.98 -14.25 1.31
N ALA A 88 7.84 -13.26 1.07
CA ALA A 88 9.28 -13.46 1.15
C ALA A 88 9.75 -13.96 2.52
N GLU A 89 9.24 -13.37 3.59
CA GLU A 89 9.61 -13.73 4.96
C GLU A 89 9.08 -15.10 5.36
N GLU A 90 7.84 -15.43 5.00
CA GLU A 90 7.28 -16.75 5.28
C GLU A 90 8.05 -17.87 4.60
N ARG A 91 8.40 -17.68 3.33
CA ARG A 91 9.20 -18.68 2.59
C ARG A 91 10.60 -18.83 3.15
N GLY A 92 11.20 -17.74 3.63
CA GLY A 92 12.47 -17.79 4.36
C GLY A 92 12.35 -18.55 5.69
N ALA A 93 11.27 -18.30 6.44
CA ALA A 93 10.98 -18.97 7.70
C ALA A 93 10.67 -20.47 7.50
N GLU A 94 9.94 -20.83 6.44
CA GLU A 94 9.64 -22.20 6.04
C GLU A 94 10.93 -22.97 5.71
N ALA A 95 11.79 -22.41 4.86
CA ALA A 95 13.09 -23.01 4.52
C ALA A 95 13.93 -23.27 5.79
N ARG A 96 13.95 -22.29 6.70
CA ARG A 96 14.66 -22.41 7.99
C ARG A 96 14.05 -23.50 8.87
N ALA A 97 12.73 -23.57 8.98
CA ALA A 97 12.04 -24.57 9.79
C ALA A 97 12.26 -25.99 9.26
N ILE A 98 12.29 -26.18 7.94
CA ILE A 98 12.63 -27.47 7.32
C ILE A 98 14.08 -27.84 7.68
N PHE A 99 15.02 -26.91 7.48
CA PHE A 99 16.44 -27.15 7.78
C PHE A 99 16.66 -27.50 9.26
N GLU A 100 16.08 -26.75 10.19
CA GLU A 100 16.22 -26.99 11.63
C GLU A 100 15.64 -28.34 12.05
N ARG A 101 14.50 -28.74 11.48
CA ARG A 101 13.88 -30.05 11.74
C ARG A 101 14.74 -31.21 11.23
N GLU A 102 15.24 -31.12 10.01
CA GLU A 102 15.98 -32.21 9.35
C GLU A 102 17.41 -32.34 9.86
N THR A 103 18.01 -31.24 10.31
CA THR A 103 19.33 -31.25 10.97
C THR A 103 19.24 -31.54 12.48
N ASP A 104 18.03 -31.76 13.01
CA ASP A 104 17.78 -31.94 14.43
C ASP A 104 18.43 -30.84 15.30
N HIS A 105 18.17 -29.59 14.90
CA HIS A 105 18.79 -28.38 15.43
C HIS A 105 20.34 -28.36 15.32
N GLY A 106 20.87 -28.83 14.19
CA GLY A 106 22.30 -28.88 13.90
C GLY A 106 23.06 -30.06 14.52
N ARG A 107 22.34 -31.06 15.06
CA ARG A 107 22.93 -32.32 15.54
C ARG A 107 23.30 -33.27 14.40
N ILE A 108 22.65 -33.12 13.25
CA ILE A 108 22.88 -33.89 12.03
C ILE A 108 23.51 -32.97 10.99
N GLU A 109 24.52 -33.47 10.26
CA GLU A 109 25.16 -32.72 9.19
C GLU A 109 24.20 -32.44 8.02
N GLU A 110 24.37 -31.28 7.38
CA GLU A 110 23.63 -30.89 6.17
C GLU A 110 23.82 -31.91 5.00
N SER A 111 24.97 -32.58 4.98
CA SER A 111 25.30 -33.65 4.03
C SER A 111 24.31 -34.82 4.11
N ALA A 112 23.64 -35.00 5.25
CA ALA A 112 22.67 -36.06 5.53
C ALA A 112 21.20 -35.66 5.27
N LEU A 113 20.93 -34.42 4.83
CA LEU A 113 19.58 -34.00 4.44
C LEU A 113 19.02 -34.93 3.35
N SER A 114 17.75 -35.30 3.51
CA SER A 114 17.01 -36.04 2.48
C SER A 114 16.90 -35.22 1.18
N THR A 115 16.81 -35.91 0.03
CA THR A 115 16.61 -35.24 -1.27
C THR A 115 15.34 -34.40 -1.29
N GLU A 116 14.28 -34.86 -0.63
CA GLU A 116 13.01 -34.14 -0.51
C GLU A 116 13.16 -32.86 0.33
N ALA A 117 13.87 -32.93 1.46
CA ALA A 117 14.15 -31.76 2.29
C ALA A 117 14.96 -30.71 1.53
N ARG A 118 16.01 -31.13 0.80
CA ARG A 118 16.80 -30.22 -0.04
C ARG A 118 15.95 -29.53 -1.10
N ALA A 119 15.17 -30.30 -1.86
CA ALA A 119 14.28 -29.75 -2.88
C ALA A 119 13.27 -28.75 -2.30
N SER A 120 12.73 -29.02 -1.11
CA SER A 120 11.76 -28.15 -0.44
C SER A 120 12.40 -26.84 0.05
N ILE A 121 13.60 -26.93 0.64
CA ILE A 121 14.38 -25.74 1.05
C ILE A 121 14.73 -24.88 -0.16
N GLU A 122 15.23 -25.49 -1.23
CA GLU A 122 15.61 -24.79 -2.47
C GLU A 122 14.39 -24.07 -3.10
N ALA A 123 13.23 -24.74 -3.15
CA ALA A 123 12.00 -24.15 -3.67
C ALA A 123 11.54 -22.95 -2.84
N ALA A 124 11.50 -23.09 -1.50
CA ALA A 124 11.10 -21.99 -0.62
C ALA A 124 12.07 -20.80 -0.72
N LEU A 125 13.38 -21.06 -0.75
CA LEU A 125 14.38 -20.00 -0.95
C LEU A 125 14.26 -19.34 -2.32
N ALA A 126 13.95 -20.09 -3.38
CA ALA A 126 13.73 -19.52 -4.71
C ALA A 126 12.54 -18.54 -4.72
N GLU A 127 11.40 -18.94 -4.15
CA GLU A 127 10.22 -18.06 -4.01
C GLU A 127 10.53 -16.81 -3.18
N SER A 128 11.22 -16.95 -2.05
CA SER A 128 11.65 -15.82 -1.21
C SER A 128 12.55 -14.85 -1.98
N ASN A 129 13.54 -15.38 -2.70
CA ASN A 129 14.49 -14.60 -3.49
C ASN A 129 13.86 -13.92 -4.70
N GLU A 130 12.77 -14.45 -5.26
CA GLU A 130 11.99 -13.78 -6.30
C GLU A 130 11.11 -12.66 -5.72
N ALA A 131 10.48 -12.90 -4.56
CA ALA A 131 9.58 -11.93 -3.94
C ALA A 131 10.32 -10.70 -3.38
N LEU A 132 11.50 -10.87 -2.77
CA LEU A 132 12.22 -9.78 -2.10
C LEU A 132 12.57 -8.57 -3.00
N PRO A 133 13.15 -8.74 -4.20
CA PRO A 133 13.45 -7.61 -5.08
C PRO A 133 12.18 -6.85 -5.48
N ARG A 134 11.10 -7.57 -5.79
CA ARG A 134 9.80 -7.01 -6.16
C ARG A 134 9.18 -6.24 -4.99
N ALA A 135 9.21 -6.82 -3.79
CA ALA A 135 8.75 -6.17 -2.56
C ALA A 135 9.48 -4.84 -2.34
N ARG A 136 10.82 -4.83 -2.45
CA ARG A 136 11.66 -3.64 -2.25
C ARG A 136 11.36 -2.54 -3.27
N GLU A 137 11.16 -2.89 -4.52
CA GLU A 137 10.79 -1.93 -5.58
C GLU A 137 9.40 -1.31 -5.31
N GLN A 138 8.42 -2.14 -4.98
CA GLN A 138 7.07 -1.69 -4.67
C GLN A 138 7.05 -0.84 -3.39
N LEU A 139 7.79 -1.21 -2.35
CA LEU A 139 7.91 -0.45 -1.11
C LEU A 139 8.46 0.96 -1.35
N ARG A 140 9.52 1.09 -2.17
CA ARG A 140 10.05 2.42 -2.52
C ARG A 140 8.99 3.29 -3.19
N THR A 141 8.26 2.72 -4.15
CA THR A 141 7.22 3.43 -4.88
C THR A 141 6.05 3.81 -3.97
N CYS A 142 5.61 2.89 -3.11
CA CYS A 142 4.62 3.14 -2.07
C CYS A 142 5.04 4.28 -1.13
N MET A 143 6.27 4.27 -0.63
CA MET A 143 6.79 5.31 0.25
C MET A 143 6.82 6.69 -0.44
N ASP A 144 7.26 6.74 -1.70
CA ASP A 144 7.27 7.97 -2.48
C ASP A 144 5.84 8.50 -2.73
N ASP A 145 4.90 7.61 -3.04
CA ASP A 145 3.49 7.94 -3.21
C ASP A 145 2.83 8.44 -1.93
N ALA A 146 3.02 7.73 -0.82
CA ALA A 146 2.51 8.13 0.49
C ALA A 146 3.07 9.49 0.89
N ARG A 147 4.38 9.71 0.68
CA ARG A 147 5.02 11.02 0.93
C ARG A 147 4.43 12.13 0.06
N ARG A 148 4.10 11.86 -1.20
CA ARG A 148 3.42 12.83 -2.07
C ARG A 148 2.04 13.21 -1.53
N LEU A 149 1.26 12.24 -1.05
CA LEU A 149 -0.03 12.50 -0.40
C LEU A 149 0.15 13.32 0.88
N GLU A 150 1.14 12.97 1.71
CA GLU A 150 1.47 13.69 2.94
C GLU A 150 1.80 15.15 2.68
N VAL A 151 2.72 15.43 1.75
CA VAL A 151 3.11 16.80 1.37
C VAL A 151 1.91 17.60 0.83
N ARG A 152 1.00 16.94 0.10
CA ARG A 152 -0.15 17.59 -0.51
C ARG A 152 -1.26 17.91 0.49
N PHE A 153 -1.55 17.00 1.43
CA PHE A 153 -2.79 17.04 2.21
C PHE A 153 -2.62 17.19 3.72
N GLN A 154 -1.45 16.84 4.27
CA GLN A 154 -1.17 17.05 5.69
C GLN A 154 -0.82 18.52 5.92
N PRO A 155 -1.54 19.24 6.81
CA PRO A 155 -1.15 20.60 7.16
C PRO A 155 0.23 20.54 7.80
N ARG A 156 1.16 21.41 7.36
CA ARG A 156 2.41 21.66 8.12
C ARG A 156 2.01 21.95 9.56
N ARG A 157 2.25 21.01 10.48
CA ARG A 157 2.11 21.28 11.91
C ARG A 157 2.95 22.53 12.17
N ARG A 158 2.30 23.66 12.43
CA ARG A 158 2.99 24.84 12.93
C ARG A 158 3.67 24.34 14.20
N SER A 159 5.00 24.33 14.17
CA SER A 159 5.83 24.19 15.36
C SER A 159 5.37 25.29 16.32
N GLU A 160 4.48 24.94 17.24
CA GLU A 160 4.26 25.72 18.45
C GLU A 160 5.55 25.56 19.24
N ARG A 161 6.35 26.64 19.21
CA ARG A 161 7.46 26.88 20.12
C ARG A 161 6.92 27.20 21.49
#